data_AF-A0A1Q7YHK3-F1
#
_entry.id   AF-A0A1Q7YHK3-F1
#
_cell.length_a   1.000
_cell.length_b   1.000
_cell.length_c   1.000
_cell.angle_alpha   90.00
_cell.angle_beta   90.00
_cell.angle_gamma   90.00
#
_symmetry.space_group_name_H-M   'P 1'
#
loop_
_entity.id
_entity.type
_entity.pdbx_description
1 polymer ?
#
loop_
_entity_poly.entity_id
_entity_poly.type
_entity_poly.pdbx_seq_one_letter_code
_entity_poly.pdbx_strand_id
1 'polypeptide(L)'
;MRLIFLKYLNHATRRSDEARPGILMNAHRIAFLLFLILLACLNVRAATSLANYRESLREAANAIETLAMTEEGESRASYERRGARTIQNVRLLLPATETVEWNSALMSVDNSWLDEALKNYAKLSASDPRREEEAARITERLRAIEEHVSEILGQQTVGGAKTKEEAKAKLASILRRDEYQEQSQQQSALGKLWQRFLKWLRELFPESKPLPQGTPAAARGLSFLSSMIIIALSLAGIAFLAWKFAPRFFRDRKKYVDEKKGARVVLGERVEANQSAADLWSQAEQFARSGDLRAAIRKGYIALLCDLGDRKVIGLAQHKTNRDYLRAVQQRPALYQPMRNLTNIFEQHWYGLAPADENDWTEFRGNYQKAVTRNSF
;
A
#
# COMPACT_ATOMS: atom_id res chain seq x y z
N MET A 1 65.80 16.08 -1.74
CA MET A 1 64.99 15.94 -0.51
C MET A 1 64.31 17.26 -0.09
N ARG A 2 63.56 17.93 -0.99
CA ARG A 2 62.64 19.03 -0.60
C ARG A 2 61.54 19.38 -1.63
N LEU A 3 61.30 18.52 -2.63
CA LEU A 3 60.34 18.81 -3.70
C LEU A 3 59.33 17.69 -4.01
N ILE A 4 59.35 16.59 -3.24
CA ILE A 4 58.39 15.48 -3.42
C ILE A 4 57.32 15.48 -2.30
N PHE A 5 57.54 16.21 -1.19
CA PHE A 5 56.64 16.20 -0.04
C PHE A 5 55.44 17.17 -0.13
N LEU A 6 55.48 18.15 -1.04
CA LEU A 6 54.40 19.14 -1.18
C LEU A 6 53.25 18.71 -2.11
N LYS A 7 53.38 17.61 -2.85
CA LYS A 7 52.29 17.08 -3.70
C LYS A 7 51.37 16.08 -2.99
N TYR A 8 51.74 15.58 -1.81
CA TYR A 8 50.94 14.58 -1.09
C TYR A 8 50.02 15.15 0.00
N LEU A 9 50.26 16.37 0.47
CA LEU A 9 49.45 16.99 1.52
C LEU A 9 48.20 17.72 1.03
N ASN A 10 48.05 17.92 -0.28
CA ASN A 10 46.88 18.61 -0.86
C ASN A 10 45.74 17.65 -1.27
N HIS A 11 45.89 16.34 -1.02
CA HIS A 11 44.90 15.33 -1.40
C HIS A 11 44.06 14.78 -0.23
N ALA A 12 44.33 15.21 1.00
CA ALA A 12 43.71 14.67 2.21
C ALA A 12 42.69 15.60 2.90
N THR A 13 42.57 16.88 2.52
CA THR A 13 41.64 17.85 3.14
C THR A 13 40.40 18.15 2.31
N ARG A 14 40.11 17.35 1.28
CA ARG A 14 38.93 17.55 0.40
C ARG A 14 37.97 16.36 0.40
N ARG A 15 37.82 15.69 1.55
CA ARG A 15 36.94 14.50 1.68
C ARG A 15 36.04 14.50 2.91
N SER A 16 35.80 15.65 3.53
CA SER A 16 35.05 15.74 4.79
C SER A 16 33.87 16.71 4.79
N ASP A 17 33.29 17.10 3.64
CA ASP A 17 32.15 18.04 3.64
C ASP A 17 31.12 17.88 2.50
N GLU A 18 30.76 16.65 2.14
CA GLU A 18 29.58 16.42 1.30
C GLU A 18 28.64 15.37 1.90
N ALA A 19 28.13 15.65 3.10
CA ALA A 19 26.88 15.06 3.54
C ALA A 19 25.75 15.61 2.65
N ARG A 20 25.41 14.84 1.60
CA ARG A 20 24.37 15.18 0.61
C ARG A 20 23.05 15.55 1.29
N PRO A 21 22.57 16.81 1.21
CA PRO A 21 21.34 17.24 1.88
C PRO A 21 20.06 16.56 1.34
N GLY A 22 20.13 15.90 0.18
CA GLY A 22 19.00 15.23 -0.45
C GLY A 22 18.68 13.81 0.04
N ILE A 23 19.56 13.16 0.82
CA ILE A 23 19.31 11.80 1.34
C ILE A 23 18.58 11.86 2.70
N LEU A 24 18.95 12.82 3.57
CA LEU A 24 18.27 13.05 4.84
C LEU A 24 16.79 13.42 4.65
N MET A 25 16.47 14.27 3.66
CA MET A 25 15.10 14.76 3.46
C MET A 25 14.11 13.66 3.02
N ASN A 26 14.59 12.63 2.32
CA ASN A 26 13.77 11.45 1.96
C ASN A 26 13.77 10.41 3.09
N ALA A 27 14.84 10.29 3.86
CA ALA A 27 14.89 9.44 5.04
C ALA A 27 13.88 9.91 6.11
N HIS A 28 13.74 11.22 6.34
CA HIS A 28 12.74 11.76 7.26
C HIS A 28 11.30 11.53 6.77
N ARG A 29 11.04 11.61 5.45
CA ARG A 29 9.71 11.31 4.88
C ARG A 29 9.35 9.83 4.96
N ILE A 30 10.31 8.95 4.73
CA ILE A 30 10.14 7.49 4.89
C ILE A 30 9.97 7.16 6.37
N ALA A 31 10.76 7.76 7.27
CA ALA A 31 10.61 7.61 8.72
C ALA A 31 9.26 8.14 9.21
N PHE A 32 8.75 9.23 8.64
CA PHE A 32 7.43 9.79 8.95
C PHE A 32 6.29 8.91 8.42
N LEU A 33 6.42 8.34 7.21
CA LEU A 33 5.47 7.34 6.69
C LEU A 33 5.48 6.05 7.51
N LEU A 34 6.67 5.57 7.90
CA LEU A 34 6.81 4.43 8.79
C LEU A 34 6.26 4.75 10.19
N PHE A 35 6.45 5.97 10.69
CA PHE A 35 5.85 6.43 11.94
C PHE A 35 4.32 6.52 11.84
N LEU A 36 3.76 6.99 10.71
CA LEU A 36 2.31 7.00 10.46
C LEU A 36 1.73 5.59 10.33
N ILE A 37 2.45 4.68 9.65
CA ILE A 37 2.06 3.27 9.58
C ILE A 37 2.18 2.62 10.97
N LEU A 38 3.21 2.95 11.75
CA LEU A 38 3.38 2.51 13.13
C LEU A 38 2.26 3.07 14.03
N LEU A 39 1.88 4.34 13.87
CA LEU A 39 0.79 5.01 14.60
C LEU A 39 -0.57 4.42 14.21
N ALA A 40 -0.75 4.05 12.94
CA ALA A 40 -1.92 3.35 12.45
C ALA A 40 -1.98 1.90 12.97
N CYS A 41 -0.85 1.19 13.02
CA CYS A 41 -0.74 -0.14 13.62
C CYS A 41 -0.89 -0.13 15.14
N LEU A 42 -0.46 0.95 15.82
CA LEU A 42 -0.66 1.16 17.26
C LEU A 42 -2.13 1.39 17.61
N ASN A 43 -2.94 1.86 16.66
CA ASN A 43 -4.39 2.03 16.80
C ASN A 43 -5.22 0.86 16.28
N VAL A 44 -4.57 -0.19 15.73
CA VAL A 44 -5.25 -1.47 15.58
C VAL A 44 -5.34 -2.07 16.97
N ARG A 45 -6.38 -1.65 17.73
CA ARG A 45 -6.87 -2.50 18.82
C ARG A 45 -7.14 -3.85 18.16
N ALA A 46 -6.38 -4.88 18.57
CA ALA A 46 -6.61 -6.24 18.10
C ALA A 46 -8.11 -6.51 18.26
N ALA A 47 -8.78 -6.84 17.16
CA ALA A 47 -10.22 -7.04 17.19
C ALA A 47 -10.51 -8.16 18.18
N THR A 48 -11.38 -7.90 19.14
CA THR A 48 -11.79 -8.90 20.12
C THR A 48 -12.66 -9.91 19.39
N SER A 49 -12.41 -11.20 19.55
CA SER A 49 -13.30 -12.20 18.94
C SER A 49 -14.69 -12.11 19.57
N LEU A 50 -15.75 -12.42 18.81
CA LEU A 50 -17.11 -12.45 19.36
C LEU A 50 -17.24 -13.36 20.60
N ALA A 51 -16.44 -14.44 20.67
CA ALA A 51 -16.39 -15.33 21.84
C ALA A 51 -15.77 -14.67 23.08
N ASN A 52 -14.70 -13.88 22.91
CA ASN A 52 -14.08 -13.13 24.00
C ASN A 52 -15.01 -12.00 24.48
N TYR A 53 -15.69 -11.33 23.54
CA TYR A 53 -16.68 -10.31 23.87
C TYR A 53 -17.82 -10.87 24.75
N ARG A 54 -18.30 -12.09 24.43
CA ARG A 54 -19.27 -12.80 25.28
C ARG A 54 -18.74 -13.04 26.69
N GLU A 55 -17.48 -13.45 26.82
CA GLU A 55 -16.88 -13.67 28.15
C GLU A 55 -16.76 -12.35 28.93
N SER A 56 -16.39 -11.25 28.27
CA SER A 56 -16.36 -9.92 28.89
C SER A 56 -17.75 -9.45 29.36
N LEU A 57 -18.81 -9.74 28.60
CA LEU A 57 -20.20 -9.49 29.01
C LEU A 57 -20.56 -10.29 30.27
N ARG A 58 -20.19 -11.58 30.31
CA ARG A 58 -20.45 -12.46 31.44
C ARG A 58 -19.69 -12.03 32.70
N GLU A 59 -18.41 -11.73 32.57
CA GLU A 59 -17.58 -11.21 33.68
C GLU A 59 -18.14 -9.89 34.21
N ALA A 60 -18.54 -8.98 33.32
CA ALA A 60 -19.15 -7.71 33.71
C ALA A 60 -20.48 -7.90 34.45
N ALA A 61 -21.35 -8.79 33.96
CA ALA A 61 -22.63 -9.08 34.62
C ALA A 61 -22.41 -9.62 36.04
N ASN A 62 -21.51 -10.60 36.20
CA ASN A 62 -21.17 -11.16 37.52
C ASN A 62 -20.54 -10.11 38.46
N ALA A 63 -19.71 -9.22 37.93
CA ALA A 63 -19.08 -8.15 38.69
C ALA A 63 -20.11 -7.14 39.23
N ILE A 64 -21.14 -6.79 38.44
CA ILE A 64 -22.21 -5.90 38.88
C ILE A 64 -23.17 -6.59 39.85
N GLU A 65 -23.50 -7.86 39.62
CA GLU A 65 -24.34 -8.66 40.51
C GLU A 65 -23.72 -8.82 41.90
N THR A 66 -22.44 -9.18 41.98
CA THR A 66 -21.70 -9.28 43.26
C THR A 66 -21.61 -7.94 43.99
N LEU A 67 -21.63 -6.83 43.26
CA LEU A 67 -21.60 -5.49 43.81
C LEU A 67 -22.95 -5.04 44.42
N ALA A 68 -24.05 -5.65 43.99
CA ALA A 68 -25.36 -5.47 44.62
C ALA A 68 -25.44 -6.18 45.99
N MET A 69 -24.63 -7.20 46.23
CA MET A 69 -24.59 -7.92 47.51
C MET A 69 -23.78 -7.16 48.57
N THR A 70 -24.38 -6.87 49.71
CA THR A 70 -23.68 -6.37 50.91
C THR A 70 -23.07 -7.54 51.67
N GLU A 71 -21.77 -7.46 51.98
CA GLU A 71 -21.09 -8.44 52.82
C GLU A 71 -21.34 -8.14 54.30
N GLU A 72 -21.57 -9.17 55.12
CA GLU A 72 -21.74 -9.00 56.57
C GLU A 72 -20.48 -8.38 57.20
N GLY A 73 -20.67 -7.27 57.92
CA GLY A 73 -19.57 -6.56 58.58
C GLY A 73 -18.80 -5.58 57.68
N GLU A 74 -19.21 -5.37 56.42
CA GLU A 74 -18.55 -4.41 55.53
C GLU A 74 -18.82 -2.96 55.94
N SER A 75 -17.75 -2.18 56.15
CA SER A 75 -17.89 -0.74 56.40
C SER A 75 -18.36 0.00 55.14
N ARG A 76 -19.14 1.08 55.32
CA ARG A 76 -19.61 1.93 54.21
C ARG A 76 -18.47 2.40 53.28
N ALA A 77 -17.33 2.78 53.85
CA ALA A 77 -16.16 3.21 53.09
C ALA A 77 -15.49 2.07 52.31
N SER A 78 -15.59 0.82 52.78
CA SER A 78 -15.13 -0.36 52.04
C SER A 78 -16.06 -0.67 50.87
N TYR A 79 -17.37 -0.63 51.11
CA TYR A 79 -18.40 -0.84 50.09
C TYR A 79 -18.33 0.18 48.94
N GLU A 80 -18.13 1.46 49.25
CA GLU A 80 -17.96 2.51 48.25
C GLU A 80 -16.66 2.34 47.44
N ARG A 81 -15.55 1.93 48.09
CA ARG A 81 -14.28 1.63 47.41
C ARG A 81 -14.37 0.40 46.51
N ARG A 82 -15.03 -0.67 46.97
CA ARG A 82 -15.33 -1.86 46.17
C ARG A 82 -16.16 -1.47 44.97
N GLY A 83 -17.21 -0.68 45.20
CA GLY A 83 -18.07 -0.10 44.17
C GLY A 83 -17.29 0.61 43.05
N ALA A 84 -16.46 1.59 43.43
CA ALA A 84 -15.65 2.34 42.48
C ALA A 84 -14.67 1.46 41.69
N ARG A 85 -14.03 0.49 42.36
CA ARG A 85 -13.10 -0.46 41.72
C ARG A 85 -13.81 -1.37 40.73
N THR A 86 -14.96 -1.90 41.09
CA THR A 86 -15.76 -2.76 40.21
C THR A 86 -16.23 -2.00 38.98
N ILE A 87 -16.74 -0.78 39.14
CA ILE A 87 -17.15 0.08 38.02
C ILE A 87 -15.97 0.34 37.07
N GLN A 88 -14.78 0.61 37.61
CA GLN A 88 -13.58 0.79 36.81
C GLN A 88 -13.20 -0.48 36.05
N ASN A 89 -13.26 -1.65 36.70
CA ASN A 89 -12.97 -2.93 36.05
C ASN A 89 -13.96 -3.22 34.92
N VAL A 90 -15.26 -3.00 35.13
CA VAL A 90 -16.29 -3.21 34.10
C VAL A 90 -16.05 -2.29 32.89
N ARG A 91 -15.65 -1.03 33.10
CA ARG A 91 -15.29 -0.12 32.00
C ARG A 91 -14.06 -0.56 31.21
N LEU A 92 -13.14 -1.28 31.85
CA LEU A 92 -11.97 -1.85 31.19
C LEU A 92 -12.32 -3.11 30.40
N LEU A 93 -13.25 -3.93 30.92
CA LEU A 93 -13.77 -5.12 30.24
C LEU A 93 -14.63 -4.77 29.03
N LEU A 94 -15.49 -3.75 29.16
CA LEU A 94 -16.43 -3.31 28.14
C LEU A 94 -16.27 -1.81 27.89
N PRO A 95 -15.31 -1.39 27.04
CA PRO A 95 -15.14 0.01 26.69
C PRO A 95 -16.34 0.51 25.88
N ALA A 96 -16.61 1.83 25.92
CA ALA A 96 -17.76 2.45 25.27
C ALA A 96 -17.86 2.16 23.76
N THR A 97 -16.73 1.98 23.08
CA THR A 97 -16.69 1.52 21.69
C THR A 97 -15.62 0.44 21.56
N GLU A 98 -16.00 -0.72 21.05
CA GLU A 98 -15.11 -1.86 20.83
C GLU A 98 -15.25 -2.40 19.40
N THR A 99 -14.15 -2.87 18.83
CA THR A 99 -14.16 -3.55 17.53
C THR A 99 -14.16 -5.06 17.75
N VAL A 100 -15.24 -5.72 17.32
CA VAL A 100 -15.45 -7.15 17.47
C VAL A 100 -15.32 -7.84 16.11
N GLU A 101 -14.52 -8.91 16.04
CA GLU A 101 -14.40 -9.75 14.85
C GLU A 101 -15.44 -10.87 14.86
N TRP A 102 -16.22 -10.96 13.77
CA TRP A 102 -17.16 -12.04 13.51
C TRP A 102 -17.15 -12.43 12.03
N ASN A 103 -17.02 -13.71 11.70
CA ASN A 103 -16.97 -14.21 10.31
C ASN A 103 -15.90 -13.53 9.42
N SER A 104 -14.76 -13.13 9.98
CA SER A 104 -13.71 -12.34 9.31
C SER A 104 -14.15 -10.93 8.89
N ALA A 105 -15.30 -10.45 9.38
CA ALA A 105 -15.73 -9.07 9.32
C ALA A 105 -15.47 -8.38 10.65
N LEU A 106 -15.07 -7.11 10.59
CA LEU A 106 -14.89 -6.26 11.76
C LEU A 106 -16.15 -5.42 11.96
N MET A 107 -16.75 -5.52 13.14
CA MET A 107 -17.94 -4.76 13.52
C MET A 107 -17.60 -3.83 14.69
N SER A 108 -18.11 -2.61 14.65
CA SER A 108 -18.03 -1.68 15.78
C SER A 108 -19.22 -1.90 16.70
N VAL A 109 -18.97 -2.19 17.97
CA VAL A 109 -19.99 -2.37 19.01
C VAL A 109 -20.01 -1.14 19.91
N ASP A 110 -21.20 -0.61 20.16
CA ASP A 110 -21.44 0.57 21.00
C ASP A 110 -21.98 0.15 22.38
N ASN A 111 -21.15 0.33 23.40
CA ASN A 111 -21.45 0.09 24.81
C ASN A 111 -21.61 1.39 25.60
N SER A 112 -21.81 2.53 24.93
CA SER A 112 -22.02 3.84 25.59
C SER A 112 -23.15 3.81 26.62
N TRP A 113 -24.19 3.01 26.37
CA TRP A 113 -25.30 2.79 27.31
C TRP A 113 -24.84 2.28 28.67
N LEU A 114 -23.81 1.44 28.72
CA LEU A 114 -23.29 0.86 29.95
C LEU A 114 -22.54 1.91 30.76
N ASP A 115 -21.75 2.76 30.09
CA ASP A 115 -21.05 3.85 30.75
C ASP A 115 -22.03 4.85 31.37
N GLU A 116 -23.13 5.16 30.68
CA GLU A 116 -24.19 6.02 31.21
C GLU A 116 -24.89 5.38 32.42
N ALA A 117 -25.24 4.09 32.34
CA ALA A 117 -25.86 3.37 33.45
C ALA A 117 -24.94 3.30 34.68
N LEU A 118 -23.65 3.02 34.50
CA LEU A 118 -22.65 3.02 35.58
C LEU A 118 -22.45 4.41 36.20
N LYS A 119 -22.54 5.49 35.40
CA LYS A 119 -22.54 6.86 35.92
C LYS A 119 -23.75 7.14 36.79
N ASN A 120 -24.93 6.65 36.41
CA ASN A 120 -26.15 6.81 37.19
C ASN A 120 -26.07 6.01 38.50
N TYR A 121 -25.61 4.76 38.43
CA TYR A 121 -25.34 3.94 39.60
C TYR A 121 -24.37 4.61 40.59
N ALA A 122 -23.28 5.22 40.08
CA ALA A 122 -22.28 5.89 40.91
C ALA A 122 -22.80 7.15 41.63
N LYS A 123 -23.88 7.78 41.15
CA LYS A 123 -24.51 8.94 41.78
C LYS A 123 -25.39 8.56 42.98
N LEU A 124 -25.84 7.31 43.04
CA LEU A 124 -26.72 6.80 44.09
C LEU A 124 -25.90 6.50 45.35
N SER A 125 -26.44 6.87 46.52
CA SER A 125 -25.79 6.62 47.80
C SER A 125 -25.83 5.13 48.16
N ALA A 126 -24.87 4.67 48.97
CA ALA A 126 -24.81 3.27 49.42
C ALA A 126 -26.09 2.76 50.12
N SER A 127 -26.89 3.67 50.69
CA SER A 127 -28.14 3.35 51.38
C SER A 127 -29.40 3.61 50.52
N ASP A 128 -29.25 4.01 49.25
CA ASP A 128 -30.38 4.26 48.36
C ASP A 128 -30.87 2.93 47.76
N PRO A 129 -32.13 2.51 48.01
CA PRO A 129 -32.66 1.25 47.49
C PRO A 129 -32.64 1.18 45.95
N ARG A 130 -32.72 2.33 45.27
CA ARG A 130 -32.63 2.39 43.79
C ARG A 130 -31.28 1.93 43.26
N ARG A 131 -30.26 1.86 44.11
CA ARG A 131 -28.93 1.40 43.73
C ARG A 131 -28.94 -0.09 43.38
N GLU A 132 -29.63 -0.91 44.18
CA GLU A 132 -29.82 -2.33 43.90
C GLU A 132 -30.65 -2.55 42.63
N GLU A 133 -31.73 -1.77 42.45
CA GLU A 133 -32.56 -1.79 41.24
C GLU A 133 -31.76 -1.45 39.97
N GLU A 134 -30.92 -0.41 40.02
CA GLU A 134 -30.09 -0.03 38.86
C GLU A 134 -29.01 -1.07 38.57
N ALA A 135 -28.40 -1.69 39.59
CA ALA A 135 -27.47 -2.81 39.39
C ALA A 135 -28.16 -4.04 38.77
N ALA A 136 -29.37 -4.38 39.24
CA ALA A 136 -30.17 -5.47 38.67
C ALA A 136 -30.51 -5.22 37.21
N ARG A 137 -30.96 -4.00 36.87
CA ARG A 137 -31.26 -3.58 35.49
C ARG A 137 -30.04 -3.66 34.57
N ILE A 138 -28.86 -3.25 35.04
CA ILE A 138 -27.62 -3.36 34.28
C ILE A 138 -27.29 -4.84 34.02
N THR A 139 -27.34 -5.67 35.07
CA THR A 139 -27.04 -7.11 34.99
C THR A 139 -27.99 -7.83 34.03
N GLU A 140 -29.29 -7.57 34.11
CA GLU A 140 -30.30 -8.16 33.22
C GLU A 140 -30.01 -7.82 31.76
N ARG A 141 -29.72 -6.55 31.46
CA ARG A 141 -29.38 -6.14 30.11
C ARG A 141 -28.09 -6.77 29.60
N LEU A 142 -27.05 -6.87 30.43
CA LEU A 142 -25.80 -7.54 30.06
C LEU A 142 -26.04 -9.03 29.75
N ARG A 143 -26.83 -9.73 30.56
CA ARG A 143 -27.19 -11.13 30.35
C ARG A 143 -28.01 -11.34 29.09
N ALA A 144 -28.99 -10.47 28.80
CA ALA A 144 -29.76 -10.53 27.57
C ALA A 144 -28.88 -10.39 26.31
N ILE A 145 -27.89 -9.49 26.35
CA ILE A 145 -26.92 -9.34 25.26
C ILE A 145 -26.01 -10.58 25.16
N GLU A 146 -25.53 -11.11 26.29
CA GLU A 146 -24.71 -12.32 26.34
C GLU A 146 -25.44 -13.53 25.74
N GLU A 147 -26.72 -13.72 26.07
CA GLU A 147 -27.57 -14.78 25.55
C GLU A 147 -27.73 -14.68 24.03
N HIS A 148 -28.06 -13.49 23.51
CA HIS A 148 -28.15 -13.25 22.07
C HIS A 148 -26.81 -13.51 21.35
N VAL A 149 -25.69 -13.08 21.92
CA VAL A 149 -24.35 -13.37 21.37
C VAL A 149 -24.07 -14.88 21.37
N SER A 150 -24.48 -15.59 22.43
CA SER A 150 -24.36 -17.04 22.53
C SER A 150 -25.19 -17.76 21.47
N GLU A 151 -26.41 -17.28 21.17
CA GLU A 151 -27.26 -17.81 20.10
C GLU A 151 -26.57 -17.67 18.72
N ILE A 152 -26.01 -16.49 18.43
CA ILE A 152 -25.28 -16.22 17.19
C ILE A 152 -24.08 -17.16 17.03
N LEU A 153 -23.32 -17.38 18.11
CA LEU A 153 -22.20 -18.32 18.12
C LEU A 153 -22.68 -19.77 17.94
N GLY A 154 -23.81 -20.14 18.55
CA GLY A 154 -24.45 -21.45 18.40
C GLY A 154 -24.84 -21.75 16.95
N GLN A 155 -25.53 -20.82 16.28
CA GLN A 155 -25.95 -20.95 14.88
C GLN A 155 -24.75 -21.12 13.92
N GLN A 156 -23.62 -20.46 14.21
CA GLN A 156 -22.40 -20.56 13.41
C GLN A 156 -21.77 -21.97 13.45
N THR A 157 -21.83 -22.64 14.61
CA THR A 157 -21.27 -24.00 14.77
C THR A 157 -22.11 -25.09 14.09
N VAL A 158 -23.43 -24.90 13.97
CA VAL A 158 -24.34 -25.92 13.42
C VAL A 158 -24.56 -25.74 11.91
N GLY A 159 -24.59 -24.50 11.40
CA GLY A 159 -24.94 -24.22 9.99
C GLY A 159 -23.79 -23.73 9.10
N GLY A 160 -22.88 -22.91 9.63
CA GLY A 160 -21.92 -22.14 8.80
C GLY A 160 -20.67 -22.90 8.36
N ALA A 161 -20.15 -23.80 9.19
CA ALA A 161 -18.97 -24.60 8.86
C ALA A 161 -19.30 -25.68 7.81
N LYS A 162 -20.44 -26.38 7.97
CA LYS A 162 -20.90 -27.38 6.99
C LYS A 162 -21.19 -26.76 5.63
N THR A 163 -21.95 -25.66 5.58
CA THR A 163 -22.28 -25.01 4.30
C THR A 163 -21.06 -24.37 3.62
N LYS A 164 -20.12 -23.79 4.37
CA LYS A 164 -18.89 -23.23 3.78
C LYS A 164 -17.97 -24.32 3.23
N GLU A 165 -17.81 -25.43 3.95
CA GLU A 165 -17.01 -26.57 3.48
C GLU A 165 -17.71 -27.32 2.33
N GLU A 166 -19.03 -27.46 2.35
CA GLU A 166 -19.83 -28.00 1.23
C GLU A 166 -19.80 -27.06 0.01
N ALA A 167 -19.87 -25.75 0.21
CA ALA A 167 -19.75 -24.76 -0.86
C ALA A 167 -18.35 -24.74 -1.46
N LYS A 168 -17.30 -24.85 -0.63
CA LYS A 168 -15.92 -25.02 -1.10
C LYS A 168 -15.74 -26.35 -1.81
N ALA A 169 -16.34 -27.44 -1.33
CA ALA A 169 -16.27 -28.74 -1.96
C ALA A 169 -17.00 -28.75 -3.32
N LYS A 170 -18.17 -28.09 -3.41
CA LYS A 170 -18.88 -27.86 -4.68
C LYS A 170 -18.11 -26.94 -5.63
N LEU A 171 -17.51 -25.87 -5.12
CA LEU A 171 -16.67 -24.99 -5.94
C LEU A 171 -15.43 -25.73 -6.44
N ALA A 172 -14.78 -26.52 -5.59
CA ALA A 172 -13.63 -27.33 -5.97
C ALA A 172 -14.01 -28.44 -6.97
N SER A 173 -15.22 -29.01 -6.87
CA SER A 173 -15.70 -29.98 -7.84
C SER A 173 -16.08 -29.34 -9.17
N ILE A 174 -16.61 -28.11 -9.18
CA ILE A 174 -16.86 -27.32 -10.40
C ILE A 174 -15.54 -26.94 -11.08
N LEU A 175 -14.56 -26.43 -10.31
CA LEU A 175 -13.24 -26.04 -10.83
C LEU A 175 -12.38 -27.22 -11.30
N ARG A 176 -12.71 -28.45 -10.88
CA ARG A 176 -12.02 -29.67 -11.33
C ARG A 176 -12.60 -30.26 -12.62
N ARG A 177 -13.78 -29.82 -13.08
CA ARG A 177 -14.37 -30.28 -14.35
C ARG A 177 -13.42 -29.95 -15.51
N ASP A 178 -13.32 -30.87 -16.46
CA ASP A 178 -12.38 -30.77 -17.59
C ASP A 178 -12.59 -29.49 -18.43
N GLU A 179 -13.83 -28.99 -18.49
CA GLU A 179 -14.20 -27.73 -19.16
C GLU A 179 -13.57 -26.47 -18.53
N TYR A 180 -13.17 -26.51 -17.25
CA TYR A 180 -12.49 -25.40 -16.55
C TYR A 180 -10.97 -25.62 -16.43
N GLN A 181 -10.44 -26.75 -16.92
CA GLN A 181 -9.00 -27.05 -16.90
C GLN A 181 -8.25 -26.59 -18.16
N GLU A 182 -8.95 -26.11 -19.20
CA GLU A 182 -8.29 -25.56 -20.37
C GLU A 182 -7.70 -24.17 -20.08
N GLN A 183 -6.37 -24.14 -19.90
CA GLN A 183 -5.41 -23.00 -19.90
C GLN A 183 -4.61 -22.72 -18.61
N SER A 184 -4.35 -23.70 -17.73
CA SER A 184 -3.34 -23.52 -16.66
C SER A 184 -2.18 -24.52 -16.66
N GLN A 185 -1.95 -25.26 -17.74
CA GLN A 185 -0.74 -26.09 -17.91
C GLN A 185 0.38 -25.32 -18.64
N GLN A 186 0.85 -24.24 -18.03
CA GLN A 186 2.24 -23.85 -18.13
C GLN A 186 2.68 -23.44 -16.74
N GLN A 187 3.35 -24.37 -16.04
CA GLN A 187 4.00 -24.08 -14.77
C GLN A 187 5.07 -23.00 -14.99
N SER A 188 4.66 -21.73 -14.89
CA SER A 188 5.57 -20.59 -14.98
C SER A 188 6.68 -20.79 -13.95
N ALA A 189 7.93 -20.63 -14.37
CA ALA A 189 9.10 -20.76 -13.49
C ALA A 189 8.96 -19.86 -12.24
N LEU A 190 8.23 -18.74 -12.37
CA LEU A 190 7.83 -17.88 -11.26
C LEU A 190 6.92 -18.58 -10.24
N GLY A 191 5.97 -19.41 -10.68
CA GLY A 191 5.09 -20.18 -9.79
C GLY A 191 5.87 -21.16 -8.92
N LYS A 192 6.88 -21.82 -9.48
CA LYS A 192 7.79 -22.71 -8.72
C LYS A 192 8.65 -21.92 -7.72
N LEU A 193 9.14 -20.74 -8.11
CA LEU A 193 9.89 -19.84 -7.22
C LEU A 193 9.01 -19.27 -6.09
N TRP A 194 7.76 -18.92 -6.41
CA TRP A 194 6.79 -18.42 -5.44
C TRP A 194 6.40 -19.47 -4.41
N GLN A 195 6.20 -20.71 -4.84
CA GLN A 195 5.95 -21.82 -3.92
C GLN A 195 7.16 -22.11 -3.02
N ARG A 196 8.40 -22.03 -3.55
CA ARG A 196 9.63 -22.13 -2.75
C ARG A 196 9.74 -21.00 -1.73
N PHE A 197 9.40 -19.78 -2.12
CA PHE A 197 9.38 -18.63 -1.23
C PHE A 197 8.36 -18.79 -0.10
N LEU A 198 7.12 -19.20 -0.42
CA LEU A 198 6.08 -19.44 0.60
C LEU A 198 6.46 -20.57 1.57
N LYS A 199 7.11 -21.63 1.07
CA LYS A 199 7.60 -22.72 1.92
C LYS A 199 8.68 -22.23 2.89
N TRP A 200 9.69 -21.54 2.38
CA TRP A 200 10.72 -20.91 3.20
C TRP A 200 10.14 -19.91 4.22
N LEU A 201 9.16 -19.10 3.81
CA LEU A 201 8.50 -18.15 4.69
C LEU A 201 7.77 -18.85 5.84
N ARG A 202 7.09 -19.97 5.55
CA ARG A 202 6.41 -20.78 6.56
C ARG A 202 7.41 -21.46 7.50
N GLU A 203 8.58 -21.87 7.01
CA GLU A 203 9.66 -22.42 7.85
C GLU A 203 10.31 -21.37 8.77
N LEU A 204 10.22 -20.07 8.44
CA LEU A 204 10.70 -18.98 9.29
C LEU A 204 9.75 -18.60 10.43
N PHE A 205 8.47 -18.97 10.35
CA PHE A 205 7.52 -18.80 11.44
C PHE A 205 7.40 -20.13 12.18
N PRO A 206 8.08 -20.31 13.33
CA PRO A 206 7.85 -21.49 14.15
C PRO A 206 6.38 -21.55 14.52
N GLU A 207 5.74 -22.71 14.30
CA GLU A 207 4.36 -22.94 14.74
C GLU A 207 4.24 -22.52 16.21
N SER A 208 3.44 -21.49 16.46
CA SER A 208 3.12 -21.04 17.80
C SER A 208 2.31 -22.15 18.46
N LYS A 209 3.00 -23.07 19.15
CA LYS A 209 2.34 -24.01 20.04
C LYS A 209 1.49 -23.19 21.00
N PRO A 210 0.17 -23.44 21.11
CA PRO A 210 -0.65 -22.75 22.07
C PRO A 210 -0.06 -22.99 23.46
N LEU A 211 0.27 -21.90 24.15
CA LEU A 211 0.81 -21.94 25.50
C LEU A 211 -0.21 -22.65 26.41
N PRO A 212 0.20 -23.65 27.21
CA PRO A 212 -0.68 -24.28 28.19
C PRO A 212 -1.27 -23.25 29.16
N GLN A 213 -2.55 -23.39 29.47
CA GLN A 213 -3.25 -22.57 30.46
C GLN A 213 -2.57 -22.75 31.83
N GLY A 214 -2.05 -21.66 32.41
CA GLY A 214 -1.37 -21.68 33.72
C GLY A 214 0.00 -20.99 33.78
N THR A 215 0.46 -20.34 32.71
CA THR A 215 1.78 -19.66 32.72
C THR A 215 1.79 -18.36 33.57
N PRO A 216 2.77 -18.20 34.49
CA PRO A 216 2.92 -17.00 35.33
C PRO A 216 3.06 -15.72 34.51
N ALA A 217 2.61 -14.58 35.02
CA ALA A 217 2.62 -13.28 34.33
C ALA A 217 4.01 -12.88 33.76
N ALA A 218 5.10 -13.31 34.42
CA ALA A 218 6.47 -13.13 33.93
C ALA A 218 6.75 -13.87 32.61
N ALA A 219 6.17 -15.07 32.41
CA ALA A 219 6.32 -15.86 31.19
C ALA A 219 5.49 -15.28 30.02
N ARG A 220 4.35 -14.64 30.30
CA ARG A 220 3.60 -13.87 29.29
C ARG A 220 4.40 -12.65 28.84
N GLY A 221 5.00 -11.91 29.77
CA GLY A 221 5.90 -10.80 29.46
C GLY A 221 7.07 -11.21 28.56
N LEU A 222 7.75 -12.32 28.88
CA LEU A 222 8.82 -12.85 28.02
C LEU A 222 8.31 -13.28 26.63
N SER A 223 7.10 -13.85 26.52
CA SER A 223 6.53 -14.25 25.23
C SER A 223 6.08 -13.05 24.39
N PHE A 224 5.65 -11.95 25.01
CA PHE A 224 5.39 -10.69 24.32
C PHE A 224 6.68 -10.04 23.85
N LEU A 225 7.72 -9.99 24.70
CA LEU A 225 9.02 -9.45 24.33
C LEU A 225 9.69 -10.26 23.21
N SER A 226 9.64 -11.59 23.28
CA SER A 226 10.20 -12.45 22.22
C SER A 226 9.46 -12.26 20.90
N SER A 227 8.13 -12.17 20.91
CA SER A 227 7.33 -11.87 19.73
C SER A 227 7.63 -10.48 19.16
N MET A 228 7.79 -9.48 20.03
CA MET A 228 8.17 -8.11 19.65
C MET A 228 9.55 -8.08 19.00
N ILE A 229 10.52 -8.82 19.55
CA ILE A 229 11.89 -8.91 19.02
C ILE A 229 11.90 -9.62 17.66
N ILE A 230 11.11 -10.69 17.50
CA ILE A 230 11.00 -11.41 16.23
C ILE A 230 10.36 -10.54 15.15
N ILE A 231 9.30 -9.78 15.48
CA ILE A 231 8.67 -8.83 14.57
C ILE A 231 9.64 -7.69 14.23
N ALA A 232 10.35 -7.15 15.22
CA ALA A 232 11.35 -6.09 15.00
C ALA A 232 12.51 -6.57 14.11
N LEU A 233 13.01 -7.79 14.31
CA LEU A 233 14.04 -8.40 13.46
C LEU A 233 13.52 -8.71 12.05
N SER A 234 12.27 -9.15 11.93
CA SER A 234 11.63 -9.41 10.63
C SER A 234 11.44 -8.11 9.85
N LEU A 235 10.97 -7.05 10.51
CA LEU A 235 10.84 -5.71 9.94
C LEU A 235 12.20 -5.13 9.55
N ALA A 236 13.23 -5.30 10.40
CA ALA A 236 14.59 -4.88 10.08
C ALA A 236 15.15 -5.66 8.87
N GLY A 237 14.87 -6.97 8.78
CA GLY A 237 15.24 -7.81 7.65
C GLY A 237 14.55 -7.37 6.35
N ILE A 238 13.23 -7.15 6.39
CA ILE A 238 12.45 -6.64 5.25
C ILE A 238 12.93 -5.24 4.87
N ALA A 239 13.21 -4.36 5.82
CA ALA A 239 13.74 -3.02 5.56
C ALA A 239 15.14 -3.06 4.96
N PHE A 240 15.99 -3.99 5.40
CA PHE A 240 17.33 -4.22 4.85
C PHE A 240 17.27 -4.81 3.43
N LEU A 241 16.40 -5.80 3.20
CA LEU A 241 16.12 -6.37 1.88
C LEU A 241 15.54 -5.29 0.95
N ALA A 242 14.54 -4.55 1.40
CA ALA A 242 13.99 -3.42 0.68
C ALA A 242 15.08 -2.38 0.43
N TRP A 243 15.93 -2.00 1.38
CA TRP A 243 17.01 -1.04 1.15
C TRP A 243 18.07 -1.55 0.16
N LYS A 244 18.42 -2.83 0.23
CA LYS A 244 19.43 -3.48 -0.64
C LYS A 244 18.92 -3.74 -2.06
N PHE A 245 17.64 -4.05 -2.20
CA PHE A 245 17.00 -4.37 -3.48
C PHE A 245 16.14 -3.22 -4.05
N ALA A 246 15.82 -2.20 -3.27
CA ALA A 246 15.17 -0.97 -3.72
C ALA A 246 15.98 -0.27 -4.82
N PRO A 247 17.31 -0.12 -4.76
CA PRO A 247 18.04 0.46 -5.88
C PRO A 247 18.04 -0.43 -7.13
N ARG A 248 17.67 -1.72 -7.02
CA ARG A 248 17.41 -2.61 -8.17
C ARG A 248 15.99 -2.49 -8.72
N PHE A 249 14.98 -2.29 -7.85
CA PHE A 249 13.56 -2.20 -8.25
C PHE A 249 13.08 -0.78 -8.57
N PHE A 250 13.62 0.25 -7.91
CA PHE A 250 13.26 1.66 -8.09
C PHE A 250 14.24 2.41 -9.00
N ARG A 251 15.09 1.69 -9.76
CA ARG A 251 15.92 2.31 -10.80
C ARG A 251 15.09 2.92 -11.94
N ASP A 252 13.78 2.64 -11.98
CA ASP A 252 12.86 3.15 -13.01
C ASP A 252 11.83 4.18 -12.50
N ARG A 253 11.88 4.64 -11.24
CA ARG A 253 10.94 5.67 -10.74
C ARG A 253 11.59 6.75 -9.88
N LYS A 254 12.72 7.31 -10.34
CA LYS A 254 13.14 8.64 -9.90
C LYS A 254 12.73 9.63 -10.98
N LYS A 255 12.00 10.69 -10.58
CA LYS A 255 11.78 11.89 -11.41
C LYS A 255 13.10 12.26 -12.08
N TYR A 256 13.17 12.02 -13.39
CA TYR A 256 14.25 12.45 -14.25
C TYR A 256 14.07 13.96 -14.41
N VAL A 257 14.69 14.75 -13.54
CA VAL A 257 15.33 15.96 -14.03
C VAL A 257 16.62 15.46 -14.66
N ASP A 258 16.70 15.71 -15.95
CA ASP A 258 17.51 15.02 -16.92
C ASP A 258 18.95 15.52 -16.89
N GLU A 259 19.77 15.03 -15.96
CA GLU A 259 21.21 15.37 -15.95
C GLU A 259 22.08 14.34 -16.68
N LYS A 260 21.49 13.34 -17.35
CA LYS A 260 22.22 12.39 -18.21
C LYS A 260 21.41 11.90 -19.41
N LYS A 261 20.84 12.80 -20.21
CA LYS A 261 20.70 12.51 -21.64
C LYS A 261 22.13 12.42 -22.20
N GLY A 262 22.52 11.28 -22.74
CA GLY A 262 23.64 11.26 -23.70
C GLY A 262 23.12 11.77 -25.05
N ALA A 263 24.00 12.17 -25.95
CA ALA A 263 23.61 12.41 -27.34
C ALA A 263 22.85 11.18 -27.87
N ARG A 264 21.62 11.38 -28.36
CA ARG A 264 20.74 10.33 -28.87
C ARG A 264 20.72 10.37 -30.39
N VAL A 265 20.95 9.25 -31.05
CA VAL A 265 20.84 9.17 -32.52
C VAL A 265 19.42 8.71 -32.87
N VAL A 266 18.65 9.59 -33.51
CA VAL A 266 17.28 9.32 -33.97
C VAL A 266 17.29 9.43 -35.49
N LEU A 267 16.97 8.33 -36.18
CA LEU A 267 16.94 8.26 -37.66
C LEU A 267 18.23 8.81 -38.32
N GLY A 268 19.39 8.44 -37.74
CA GLY A 268 20.71 8.86 -38.24
C GLY A 268 21.10 10.30 -37.90
N GLU A 269 20.22 11.08 -37.26
CA GLU A 269 20.55 12.42 -36.76
C GLU A 269 20.96 12.36 -35.29
N ARG A 270 22.10 12.97 -34.96
CA ARG A 270 22.57 13.10 -33.58
C ARG A 270 21.87 14.29 -32.94
N VAL A 271 20.97 14.01 -32.01
CA VAL A 271 20.30 15.00 -31.17
C VAL A 271 21.08 15.11 -29.87
N GLU A 272 21.54 16.32 -29.57
CA GLU A 272 22.30 16.57 -28.35
C GLU A 272 21.41 16.49 -27.11
N ALA A 273 22.05 16.19 -25.98
CA ALA A 273 21.38 15.90 -24.72
C ALA A 273 20.51 17.05 -24.19
N ASN A 274 20.92 18.28 -24.47
CA ASN A 274 20.29 19.52 -24.07
C ASN A 274 19.17 19.98 -25.03
N GLN A 275 19.00 19.33 -26.18
CA GLN A 275 17.97 19.71 -27.14
C GLN A 275 16.64 19.07 -26.78
N SER A 276 15.66 19.93 -26.45
CA SER A 276 14.29 19.50 -26.21
C SER A 276 13.55 19.25 -27.53
N ALA A 277 12.43 18.53 -27.46
CA ALA A 277 11.57 18.35 -28.62
C ALA A 277 11.00 19.69 -29.15
N ALA A 278 10.79 20.66 -28.27
CA ALA A 278 10.36 22.01 -28.65
C ALA A 278 11.45 22.77 -29.43
N ASP A 279 12.73 22.60 -29.05
CA ASP A 279 13.85 23.20 -29.78
C ASP A 279 14.00 22.61 -31.19
N LEU A 280 13.81 21.30 -31.32
CA LEU A 280 13.81 20.62 -32.61
C LEU A 280 12.62 21.04 -33.47
N TRP A 281 11.45 21.22 -32.88
CA TRP A 281 10.28 21.75 -33.57
C TRP A 281 10.51 23.18 -34.07
N SER A 282 11.10 24.05 -33.24
CA SER A 282 11.48 25.41 -33.64
C SER A 282 12.45 25.43 -34.82
N GLN A 283 13.45 24.53 -34.83
CA GLN A 283 14.34 24.36 -35.98
C GLN A 283 13.58 23.92 -37.24
N ALA A 284 12.61 23.02 -37.11
CA ALA A 284 11.76 22.59 -38.23
C ALA A 284 10.97 23.77 -38.83
N GLU A 285 10.42 24.64 -37.98
CA GLU A 285 9.74 25.86 -38.43
C GLU A 285 10.69 26.84 -39.13
N GLN A 286 11.95 26.95 -38.69
CA GLN A 286 12.94 27.78 -39.37
C GLN A 286 13.25 27.27 -40.77
N PHE A 287 13.41 25.94 -40.94
CA PHE A 287 13.60 25.33 -42.26
C PHE A 287 12.42 25.58 -43.19
N ALA A 288 11.20 25.52 -42.66
CA ALA A 288 10.01 25.82 -43.45
C ALA A 288 9.98 27.28 -43.91
N ARG A 289 10.33 28.23 -43.01
CA ARG A 289 10.41 29.65 -43.36
C ARG A 289 11.49 29.97 -44.40
N SER A 290 12.58 29.20 -44.42
CA SER A 290 13.61 29.33 -45.45
C SER A 290 13.27 28.61 -46.77
N GLY A 291 12.09 27.99 -46.87
CA GLY A 291 11.64 27.25 -48.05
C GLY A 291 12.22 25.83 -48.19
N ASP A 292 12.99 25.35 -47.20
CA ASP A 292 13.48 23.97 -47.17
C ASP A 292 12.46 23.08 -46.44
N LEU A 293 11.35 22.84 -47.11
CA LEU A 293 10.21 22.11 -46.57
C LEU A 293 10.53 20.63 -46.32
N ARG A 294 11.44 20.05 -47.09
CA ARG A 294 11.91 18.68 -46.88
C ARG A 294 12.72 18.55 -45.59
N ALA A 295 13.64 19.49 -45.32
CA ALA A 295 14.35 19.53 -44.05
C ALA A 295 13.42 19.82 -42.88
N ALA A 296 12.41 20.68 -43.08
CA ALA A 296 11.37 20.96 -42.09
C ALA A 296 10.61 19.69 -41.67
N ILE A 297 10.12 18.91 -42.65
CA ILE A 297 9.41 17.64 -42.41
C ILE A 297 10.31 16.65 -41.66
N ARG A 298 11.58 16.49 -42.08
CA ARG A 298 12.53 15.60 -41.40
C ARG A 298 12.75 16.00 -39.94
N LYS A 299 13.08 17.27 -39.71
CA LYS A 299 13.38 17.78 -38.36
C LYS A 299 12.13 17.72 -37.48
N GLY A 300 10.95 18.03 -38.03
CA GLY A 300 9.67 17.94 -37.34
C GLY A 300 9.31 16.50 -36.94
N TYR A 301 9.62 15.52 -37.78
CA TYR A 301 9.39 14.11 -37.45
C TYR A 301 10.34 13.62 -36.35
N ILE A 302 11.60 14.07 -36.36
CA ILE A 302 12.55 13.80 -35.27
C ILE A 302 12.07 14.46 -33.97
N ALA A 303 11.56 15.69 -34.03
CA ALA A 303 10.96 16.38 -32.88
C ALA A 303 9.79 15.57 -32.29
N LEU A 304 8.92 15.00 -33.13
CA LEU A 304 7.81 14.13 -32.69
C LEU A 304 8.32 12.89 -31.95
N LEU A 305 9.29 12.18 -32.53
CA LEU A 305 9.85 10.98 -31.91
C LEU A 305 10.52 11.33 -30.58
N CYS A 306 11.22 12.45 -30.50
CA CYS A 306 11.80 12.97 -29.27
C CYS A 306 10.73 13.29 -28.22
N ASP A 307 9.64 13.98 -28.56
CA ASP A 307 8.54 14.29 -27.65
C ASP A 307 7.88 13.02 -27.09
N LEU A 308 7.52 12.07 -27.97
CA LEU A 308 6.91 10.80 -27.56
C LEU A 308 7.87 9.93 -26.73
N GLY A 309 9.17 9.99 -27.02
CA GLY A 309 10.20 9.32 -26.24
C GLY A 309 10.40 9.94 -24.86
N ASP A 310 10.38 11.27 -24.77
CA ASP A 310 10.48 12.03 -23.53
C ASP A 310 9.26 11.76 -22.63
N ARG A 311 8.06 11.62 -23.22
CA ARG A 311 6.82 11.21 -22.53
C ARG A 311 6.72 9.71 -22.22
N LYS A 312 7.75 8.91 -22.54
CA LYS A 312 7.77 7.43 -22.38
C LYS A 312 6.64 6.70 -23.10
N VAL A 313 6.07 7.31 -24.15
CA VAL A 313 5.07 6.68 -25.02
C VAL A 313 5.74 5.67 -25.95
N ILE A 314 6.93 5.98 -26.42
CA ILE A 314 7.77 5.10 -27.24
C ILE A 314 9.17 4.97 -26.64
N GLY A 315 9.79 3.81 -26.82
CA GLY A 315 11.22 3.64 -26.50
C GLY A 315 12.07 4.01 -27.72
N LEU A 316 12.84 5.09 -27.64
CA LEU A 316 13.77 5.49 -28.70
C LEU A 316 14.99 4.56 -28.73
N ALA A 317 15.34 4.06 -29.91
CA ALA A 317 16.56 3.29 -30.13
C ALA A 317 17.05 3.45 -31.57
N GLN A 318 18.37 3.42 -31.76
CA GLN A 318 18.99 3.62 -33.08
C GLN A 318 18.57 2.56 -34.10
N HIS A 319 18.29 1.33 -33.66
CA HIS A 319 17.91 0.20 -34.53
C HIS A 319 16.41 0.15 -34.86
N LYS A 320 15.59 1.07 -34.32
CA LYS A 320 14.14 1.06 -34.54
C LYS A 320 13.75 1.78 -35.83
N THR A 321 12.83 1.17 -36.56
CA THR A 321 12.26 1.70 -37.79
C THR A 321 11.00 2.53 -37.54
N ASN A 322 10.57 3.31 -38.54
CA ASN A 322 9.30 4.03 -38.51
C ASN A 322 8.10 3.11 -38.19
N ARG A 323 8.09 1.91 -38.78
CA ARG A 323 7.07 0.89 -38.51
C ARG A 323 7.07 0.41 -37.06
N ASP A 324 8.24 0.28 -36.44
CA ASP A 324 8.34 -0.11 -35.03
C ASP A 324 7.75 0.97 -34.10
N TYR A 325 7.94 2.24 -34.46
CA TYR A 325 7.35 3.36 -33.73
C TYR A 325 5.83 3.41 -33.90
N LEU A 326 5.30 3.15 -35.10
CA LEU A 326 3.85 3.03 -35.32
C LEU A 326 3.24 1.86 -34.55
N ARG A 327 3.91 0.70 -34.51
CA ARG A 327 3.46 -0.47 -33.74
C ARG A 327 3.39 -0.15 -32.25
N ALA A 328 4.34 0.63 -31.73
CA ALA A 328 4.37 1.02 -30.31
C ALA A 328 3.15 1.87 -29.89
N VAL A 329 2.52 2.59 -30.82
CA VAL A 329 1.35 3.43 -30.53
C VAL A 329 0.03 2.82 -31.03
N GLN A 330 0.04 1.60 -31.56
CA GLN A 330 -1.13 0.94 -32.16
C GLN A 330 -2.33 0.82 -31.21
N GLN A 331 -2.07 0.59 -29.92
CA GLN A 331 -3.11 0.50 -28.88
C GLN A 331 -3.69 1.86 -28.45
N ARG A 332 -3.25 2.97 -29.09
CA ARG A 332 -3.73 4.33 -28.81
C ARG A 332 -4.30 4.95 -30.10
N PRO A 333 -5.55 4.62 -30.49
CA PRO A 333 -6.12 5.05 -31.77
C PRO A 333 -6.05 6.58 -32.01
N ALA A 334 -6.22 7.36 -30.95
CA ALA A 334 -6.16 8.82 -30.99
C ALA A 334 -4.77 9.38 -31.36
N LEU A 335 -3.68 8.67 -31.03
CA LEU A 335 -2.31 9.02 -31.43
C LEU A 335 -1.87 8.30 -32.70
N TYR A 336 -2.33 7.06 -32.89
CA TYR A 336 -1.94 6.22 -34.02
C TYR A 336 -2.28 6.87 -35.36
N GLN A 337 -3.49 7.43 -35.52
CA GLN A 337 -3.88 8.05 -36.79
C GLN A 337 -3.06 9.29 -37.14
N PRO A 338 -2.91 10.30 -36.26
CA PRO A 338 -2.00 11.42 -36.50
C PRO A 338 -0.56 10.98 -36.78
N MET A 339 -0.03 10.03 -36.00
CA MET A 339 1.34 9.55 -36.18
C MET A 339 1.52 8.82 -37.51
N ARG A 340 0.55 8.00 -37.92
CA ARG A 340 0.57 7.32 -39.23
C ARG A 340 0.62 8.32 -40.38
N ASN A 341 -0.16 9.39 -40.32
CA ASN A 341 -0.14 10.44 -41.34
C ASN A 341 1.22 11.15 -41.37
N LEU A 342 1.77 11.50 -40.20
CA LEU A 342 3.11 12.11 -40.10
C LEU A 342 4.20 11.19 -40.65
N THR A 343 4.15 9.89 -40.33
CA THR A 343 5.09 8.90 -40.86
C THR A 343 4.98 8.77 -42.37
N ASN A 344 3.78 8.77 -42.95
CA ASN A 344 3.59 8.68 -44.40
C ASN A 344 4.19 9.90 -45.12
N ILE A 345 3.89 11.12 -44.65
CA ILE A 345 4.45 12.36 -45.21
C ILE A 345 5.98 12.33 -45.10
N PHE A 346 6.51 11.97 -43.94
CA PHE A 346 7.95 11.84 -43.74
C PHE A 346 8.58 10.81 -44.70
N GLU A 347 8.00 9.62 -44.84
CA GLU A 347 8.52 8.57 -45.72
C GLU A 347 8.49 8.97 -47.19
N GLN A 348 7.40 9.63 -47.62
CA GLN A 348 7.23 10.11 -48.99
C GLN A 348 8.31 11.13 -49.39
N HIS A 349 8.54 12.16 -48.58
CA HIS A 349 9.50 13.21 -48.93
C HIS A 349 10.93 12.86 -48.57
N TRP A 350 11.17 12.12 -47.48
CA TRP A 350 12.53 11.78 -47.07
C TRP A 350 13.09 10.59 -47.85
N TYR A 351 12.38 9.47 -47.88
CA TYR A 351 12.84 8.26 -48.58
C TYR A 351 12.35 8.18 -50.02
N GLY A 352 11.12 8.63 -50.29
CA GLY A 352 10.53 8.65 -51.63
C GLY A 352 11.04 9.77 -52.54
N LEU A 353 11.86 10.70 -52.02
CA LEU A 353 12.46 11.82 -52.75
C LEU A 353 11.43 12.74 -53.45
N ALA A 354 10.14 12.66 -53.08
CA ALA A 354 9.11 13.51 -53.65
C ALA A 354 9.35 14.98 -53.23
N PRO A 355 9.17 15.96 -54.15
CA PRO A 355 9.22 17.36 -53.78
C PRO A 355 8.16 17.65 -52.70
N ALA A 356 8.52 18.48 -51.72
CA ALA A 356 7.62 18.91 -50.66
C ALA A 356 7.16 20.33 -50.95
N ASP A 357 5.87 20.60 -50.79
CA ASP A 357 5.27 21.92 -50.93
C ASP A 357 4.70 22.46 -49.60
N GLU A 358 4.22 23.71 -49.61
CA GLU A 358 3.74 24.38 -48.40
C GLU A 358 2.46 23.72 -47.85
N ASN A 359 1.68 23.05 -48.69
CA ASN A 359 0.50 22.30 -48.26
C ASN A 359 0.93 21.05 -47.48
N ASP A 360 1.94 20.32 -47.96
CA ASP A 360 2.51 19.15 -47.27
C ASP A 360 3.00 19.53 -45.86
N TRP A 361 3.70 20.66 -45.76
CA TRP A 361 4.18 21.17 -44.47
C TRP A 361 3.03 21.64 -43.56
N THR A 362 2.01 22.30 -44.11
CA THR A 362 0.83 22.72 -43.35
C THR A 362 0.05 21.51 -42.82
N GLU A 363 -0.12 20.47 -43.64
CA GLU A 363 -0.71 19.21 -43.23
C GLU A 363 0.11 18.53 -42.14
N PHE A 364 1.44 18.45 -42.33
CA PHE A 364 2.37 17.91 -41.35
C PHE A 364 2.25 18.63 -39.99
N ARG A 365 2.25 19.97 -40.01
CA ARG A 365 2.08 20.81 -38.81
C ARG A 365 0.76 20.53 -38.10
N GLY A 366 -0.35 20.42 -38.85
CA GLY A 366 -1.66 20.13 -38.27
C GLY A 366 -1.73 18.75 -37.62
N ASN A 367 -1.14 17.72 -38.24
CA ASN A 367 -1.07 16.38 -37.68
C ASN A 367 -0.14 16.32 -36.45
N TYR A 368 0.97 17.07 -36.45
CA TYR A 368 1.88 17.18 -35.31
C TYR A 368 1.18 17.75 -34.08
N GLN A 369 0.44 18.85 -34.24
CA GLN A 369 -0.35 19.44 -33.15
C GLN A 369 -1.40 18.45 -32.62
N LYS A 370 -2.10 17.71 -33.50
CA LYS A 370 -3.05 16.66 -33.07
C LYS A 370 -2.37 15.56 -32.25
N ALA A 371 -1.16 15.14 -32.64
CA ALA A 371 -0.40 14.11 -31.95
C ALA A 371 0.10 14.57 -30.55
N VAL A 372 0.52 15.82 -30.44
CA VAL A 372 1.14 16.39 -29.22
C VAL A 372 0.10 16.90 -28.22
N THR A 373 -0.97 17.56 -28.67
CA THR A 373 -1.96 18.23 -27.79
C THR A 373 -2.98 17.26 -27.20
N ARG A 374 -3.46 16.26 -27.96
CA ARG A 374 -4.54 15.35 -27.52
C ARG A 374 -4.09 14.25 -26.56
N ASN A 375 -2.80 14.15 -26.27
CA ASN A 375 -2.21 13.10 -25.45
C ASN A 375 -1.61 13.64 -24.14
N SER A 376 -2.04 14.84 -23.72
CA SER A 376 -1.51 15.58 -22.57
C SER A 376 -2.36 15.44 -21.29
N PHE A 377 -3.21 14.42 -21.19
CA PHE A 377 -4.07 14.15 -20.02
C PHE A 377 -3.72 12.82 -19.36
#